data_AF-A0A497LEI7-F1
#
_entry.id   AF-A0A497LEI7-F1
#
_cell.length_a   1.000
_cell.length_b   1.000
_cell.length_c   1.000
_cell.angle_alpha   90.00
_cell.angle_beta   90.00
_cell.angle_gamma   90.00
#
_symmetry.space_group_name_H-M   'P 1'
#
loop_
_entity.id
_entity.type
_entity.pdbx_description
1 polymer ?
#
loop_
_entity_poly.entity_id
_entity_poly.type
_entity_poly.pdbx_seq_one_letter_code
_entity_poly.pdbx_strand_id
1 'polypeptide(L)'
;MFGSFDLAEKTMNNYARETGILGDCKPRRCLWTDSFAVCNYLGLYRTSKNECYMQLALKLVDQVHFVLGRHREDDPRRGWISGMNEKEGKRHPTIGGLRIGKRLPECRSEEPFDESLEWKRDGQYYHYLTRWIHALNRISQETKYPVYNLWVTELAKTMHAAFVYEKNGQRRIYGR
;
A
#
# COMPACT_ATOMS: atom_id res chain seq x y z
N MET A 1 -0.03 -25.50 24.10
CA MET A 1 0.82 -25.05 22.98
C MET A 1 -0.13 -24.66 21.87
N PHE A 2 -0.27 -23.36 21.56
CA PHE A 2 -1.13 -22.93 20.46
C PHE A 2 -0.52 -23.40 19.13
N GLY A 3 -1.34 -23.89 18.20
CA GLY A 3 -0.87 -24.25 16.87
C GLY A 3 -0.36 -23.00 16.14
N SER A 4 0.53 -23.19 15.16
CA SER A 4 1.02 -22.08 14.30
C SER A 4 -0.13 -21.30 13.66
N PHE A 5 -1.23 -21.99 13.31
CA PHE A 5 -2.45 -21.39 12.79
C PHE A 5 -3.13 -20.46 13.81
N ASP A 6 -3.37 -20.93 15.04
CA ASP A 6 -4.05 -20.14 16.09
C ASP A 6 -3.29 -18.85 16.43
N LEU A 7 -1.95 -18.93 16.44
CA LEU A 7 -1.12 -17.76 16.67
C LEU A 7 -1.21 -16.75 15.52
N ALA A 8 -1.20 -17.23 14.27
CA ALA A 8 -1.37 -16.37 13.10
C ALA A 8 -2.75 -15.70 13.09
N GLU A 9 -3.81 -16.48 13.35
CA GLU A 9 -5.18 -16.00 13.45
C GLU A 9 -5.31 -14.91 14.54
N LYS A 10 -4.84 -15.19 15.76
CA LYS A 10 -4.88 -14.22 16.86
C LYS A 10 -4.12 -12.94 16.53
N THR A 11 -2.92 -13.07 15.94
CA THR A 11 -2.08 -11.94 15.55
C THR A 11 -2.78 -11.07 14.51
N MET A 12 -3.36 -11.69 13.47
CA MET A 12 -4.04 -10.97 12.39
C MET A 12 -5.36 -10.34 12.83
N ASN A 13 -6.06 -10.94 13.79
CA ASN A 13 -7.25 -10.34 14.41
C ASN A 13 -6.90 -9.13 15.28
N ASN A 14 -5.80 -9.18 16.03
CA ASN A 14 -5.32 -8.03 16.80
C ASN A 14 -4.87 -6.90 15.86
N TYR A 15 -4.09 -7.22 14.83
CA TYR A 15 -3.69 -6.26 13.80
C TYR A 15 -4.91 -5.57 13.14
N ALA A 16 -6.00 -6.32 12.87
CA ALA A 16 -7.22 -5.75 12.31
C ALA A 16 -7.84 -4.66 13.19
N ARG A 17 -7.89 -4.90 14.52
CA ARG A 17 -8.46 -3.96 15.50
C ARG A 17 -7.53 -2.79 15.76
N GLU A 18 -6.25 -3.04 16.00
CA GLU A 18 -5.26 -2.03 16.37
C GLU A 18 -4.98 -1.02 15.25
N THR A 19 -5.08 -1.47 14.00
CA THR A 19 -4.84 -0.61 12.84
C THR A 19 -6.10 0.03 12.26
N GLY A 20 -7.29 -0.31 12.76
CA GLY A 20 -8.56 0.25 12.28
C GLY A 20 -9.09 -0.35 10.98
N ILE A 21 -8.76 -1.62 10.69
CA ILE A 21 -9.50 -2.39 9.66
C ILE A 21 -10.87 -2.75 10.23
N LEU A 22 -10.92 -3.14 11.50
CA LEU A 22 -12.15 -3.36 12.27
C LEU A 22 -12.34 -2.27 13.33
N GLY A 23 -13.59 -1.93 13.61
CA GLY A 23 -13.96 -0.88 14.56
C GLY A 23 -13.92 0.54 13.97
N ASP A 24 -14.06 1.52 14.85
CA ASP A 24 -14.22 2.95 14.50
C ASP A 24 -12.95 3.78 14.72
N CYS A 25 -11.84 3.14 15.05
CA CYS A 25 -10.56 3.81 15.23
C CYS A 25 -10.02 4.35 13.89
N LYS A 26 -9.36 5.52 13.95
CA LYS A 26 -8.77 6.16 12.76
C LYS A 26 -7.76 5.19 12.10
N PRO A 27 -7.94 4.85 10.80
CA PRO A 27 -7.06 3.93 10.11
C PRO A 27 -5.60 4.37 10.14
N ARG A 28 -4.69 3.45 10.49
CA ARG A 28 -3.24 3.64 10.44
C ARG A 28 -2.64 2.69 9.41
N ARG A 29 -2.31 3.23 8.25
CA ARG A 29 -1.79 2.44 7.12
C ARG A 29 -0.29 2.59 7.00
N CYS A 30 0.40 1.48 6.80
CA CYS A 30 1.82 1.44 6.48
C CYS A 30 2.01 0.41 5.38
N LEU A 31 2.38 0.87 4.19
CA LEU A 31 2.30 0.08 2.96
C LEU A 31 3.10 -1.23 3.06
N TRP A 32 4.23 -1.22 3.76
CA TRP A 32 5.03 -2.43 4.00
C TRP A 32 4.27 -3.45 4.85
N THR A 33 3.87 -3.10 6.07
CA THR A 33 3.17 -4.02 6.97
C THR A 33 1.85 -4.48 6.38
N ASP A 34 1.13 -3.58 5.73
CA ASP A 34 -0.17 -3.85 5.13
C ASP A 34 -0.04 -4.84 3.96
N SER A 35 1.06 -4.78 3.19
CA SER A 35 1.35 -5.78 2.15
C SER A 35 1.48 -7.19 2.72
N PHE A 36 2.15 -7.35 3.87
CA PHE A 36 2.26 -8.66 4.53
C PHE A 36 0.92 -9.08 5.11
N ALA A 37 0.18 -8.16 5.73
CA ALA A 37 -1.13 -8.44 6.29
C ALA A 37 -2.13 -8.95 5.24
N VAL A 38 -2.17 -8.35 4.05
CA VAL A 38 -2.98 -8.85 2.92
C VAL A 38 -2.61 -10.29 2.58
N CYS A 39 -1.32 -10.59 2.40
CA CYS A 39 -0.87 -11.96 2.12
C CYS A 39 -1.21 -12.94 3.25
N ASN A 40 -1.10 -12.53 4.50
CA ASN A 40 -1.42 -13.35 5.67
C ASN A 40 -2.91 -13.67 5.73
N TYR A 41 -3.79 -12.68 5.51
CA TYR A 41 -5.23 -12.92 5.43
C TYR A 41 -5.60 -13.88 4.30
N LEU A 42 -4.98 -13.73 3.12
CA LEU A 42 -5.16 -14.71 2.03
C LEU A 42 -4.68 -16.11 2.42
N GLY A 43 -3.58 -16.22 3.17
CA GLY A 43 -3.11 -17.49 3.72
C GLY A 43 -4.13 -18.12 4.68
N LEU A 44 -4.62 -17.35 5.65
CA LEU A 44 -5.65 -17.78 6.60
C LEU A 44 -6.95 -18.22 5.88
N TYR A 45 -7.39 -17.45 4.88
CA TYR A 45 -8.54 -17.82 4.03
C TYR A 45 -8.32 -19.15 3.32
N ARG A 46 -7.15 -19.36 2.70
CA ARG A 46 -6.88 -20.61 1.96
C ARG A 46 -6.90 -21.84 2.86
N THR A 47 -6.37 -21.73 4.07
CA THR A 47 -6.28 -22.83 5.03
C THR A 47 -7.62 -23.12 5.70
N SER A 48 -8.35 -22.09 6.13
CA SER A 48 -9.59 -22.25 6.91
C SER A 48 -10.87 -22.24 6.09
N LYS A 49 -10.83 -21.68 4.87
CA LYS A 49 -12.00 -21.32 4.05
C LYS A 49 -12.98 -20.37 4.74
N ASN A 50 -12.52 -19.66 5.77
CA ASN A 50 -13.32 -18.63 6.43
C ASN A 50 -13.29 -17.32 5.62
N GLU A 51 -14.42 -16.99 5.00
CA GLU A 51 -14.61 -15.80 4.16
C GLU A 51 -14.30 -14.47 4.88
N CYS A 52 -14.38 -14.43 6.21
CA CYS A 52 -14.00 -13.24 6.98
C CYS A 52 -12.57 -12.79 6.68
N TYR A 53 -11.63 -13.72 6.43
CA TYR A 53 -10.26 -13.36 6.09
C TYR A 53 -10.12 -12.77 4.69
N MET A 54 -10.89 -13.28 3.72
CA MET A 54 -10.96 -12.65 2.40
C MET A 54 -11.50 -11.22 2.53
N GLN A 55 -12.61 -11.03 3.25
CA GLN A 55 -13.21 -9.71 3.47
C GLN A 55 -12.24 -8.73 4.16
N LEU A 56 -11.47 -9.19 5.15
CA LEU A 56 -10.44 -8.38 5.81
C LEU A 56 -9.33 -7.97 4.83
N ALA A 57 -8.88 -8.88 3.96
CA ALA A 57 -7.88 -8.57 2.94
C ALA A 57 -8.39 -7.50 1.96
N LEU A 58 -9.63 -7.65 1.47
CA LEU A 58 -10.25 -6.68 0.56
C LEU A 58 -10.45 -5.31 1.21
N LYS A 59 -10.99 -5.28 2.44
CA LYS A 59 -11.17 -4.05 3.20
C LYS A 59 -9.85 -3.33 3.46
N LEU A 60 -8.78 -4.08 3.73
CA LEU A 60 -7.45 -3.51 3.89
C LEU A 60 -6.94 -2.89 2.58
N VAL A 61 -7.12 -3.56 1.43
CA VAL A 61 -6.76 -3.00 0.11
C VAL A 61 -7.49 -1.68 -0.13
N ASP A 62 -8.82 -1.65 0.06
CA ASP A 62 -9.63 -0.44 -0.12
C ASP A 62 -9.17 0.70 0.79
N GLN A 63 -8.89 0.41 2.06
CA GLN A 63 -8.40 1.42 2.99
C GLN A 63 -6.99 1.89 2.67
N VAL A 64 -6.07 1.02 2.23
CA VAL A 64 -4.73 1.42 1.79
C VAL A 64 -4.83 2.35 0.59
N HIS A 65 -5.64 2.00 -0.40
CA HIS A 65 -5.86 2.82 -1.59
C HIS A 65 -6.48 4.17 -1.24
N PHE A 66 -7.51 4.19 -0.40
CA PHE A 66 -8.16 5.43 0.02
C PHE A 66 -7.22 6.31 0.86
N VAL A 67 -6.48 5.75 1.82
CA VAL A 67 -5.63 6.53 2.71
C VAL A 67 -4.33 6.93 2.01
N LEU A 68 -3.59 5.97 1.45
CA LEU A 68 -2.24 6.19 0.92
C LEU A 68 -2.21 6.65 -0.55
N GLY A 69 -3.31 6.52 -1.30
CA GLY A 69 -3.45 7.10 -2.65
C GLY A 69 -3.81 8.59 -2.65
N ARG A 70 -3.99 9.18 -1.46
CA ARG A 70 -4.36 10.59 -1.27
C ARG A 70 -3.26 11.36 -0.57
N HIS A 71 -3.22 12.67 -0.81
CA HIS A 71 -2.36 13.57 -0.05
C HIS A 71 -2.65 13.46 1.45
N ARG A 72 -1.62 13.71 2.26
CA ARG A 72 -1.76 13.69 3.71
C ARG A 72 -2.70 14.81 4.18
N GLU A 73 -3.29 14.64 5.35
CA GLU A 73 -4.17 15.66 5.95
C GLU A 73 -3.43 16.96 6.27
N ASP A 74 -2.12 16.88 6.54
CA ASP A 74 -1.22 18.01 6.82
C ASP A 74 -0.51 18.56 5.55
N ASP A 75 -0.78 18.00 4.37
CA ASP A 75 -0.29 18.51 3.09
C ASP A 75 -1.21 19.65 2.59
N PRO A 76 -0.66 20.77 2.06
CA PRO A 76 -1.47 21.81 1.44
C PRO A 76 -2.24 21.31 0.20
N ARG A 77 -1.69 20.30 -0.51
CA ARG A 77 -2.37 19.62 -1.61
C ARG A 77 -3.47 18.72 -1.04
N ARG A 78 -4.61 18.67 -1.74
CA ARG A 78 -5.80 17.92 -1.31
C ARG A 78 -6.20 16.90 -2.36
N GLY A 79 -6.95 15.89 -1.94
CA GLY A 79 -7.48 14.86 -2.82
C GLY A 79 -6.47 13.76 -3.16
N TRP A 80 -6.66 13.13 -4.32
CA TRP A 80 -5.83 12.04 -4.81
C TRP A 80 -4.46 12.53 -5.26
N ILE A 81 -3.41 11.76 -5.02
CA ILE A 81 -2.03 12.08 -5.43
C ILE A 81 -1.92 12.18 -6.95
N SER A 82 -2.78 11.47 -7.68
CA SER A 82 -2.90 11.56 -9.13
C SER A 82 -3.46 12.89 -9.64
N GLY A 83 -3.96 13.77 -8.76
CA GLY A 83 -4.68 14.99 -9.14
C GLY A 83 -6.10 14.75 -9.66
N MET A 84 -6.57 13.50 -9.65
CA MET A 84 -7.92 13.15 -10.12
C MET A 84 -9.01 13.58 -9.13
N ASN A 85 -10.22 13.80 -9.66
CA ASN A 85 -11.40 14.01 -8.81
C ASN A 85 -11.77 12.74 -8.02
N GLU A 86 -12.71 12.87 -7.09
CA GLU A 86 -13.13 11.77 -6.20
C GLU A 86 -13.56 10.50 -6.93
N LYS A 87 -14.28 10.62 -8.04
CA LYS A 87 -14.83 9.47 -8.76
C LYS A 87 -13.73 8.72 -9.50
N GLU A 88 -12.87 9.45 -10.20
CA GLU A 88 -11.77 8.88 -10.98
C GLU A 88 -10.66 8.35 -10.09
N GLY A 89 -10.27 9.08 -9.05
CA GLY A 89 -9.26 8.62 -8.11
C GLY A 89 -9.67 7.35 -7.36
N LYS A 90 -10.97 7.19 -7.03
CA LYS A 90 -11.48 5.92 -6.47
C LYS A 90 -11.40 4.76 -7.46
N ARG A 91 -11.52 5.01 -8.76
CA ARG A 91 -11.40 3.98 -9.81
C ARG A 91 -9.95 3.63 -10.12
N HIS A 92 -9.05 4.61 -10.00
CA HIS A 92 -7.63 4.52 -10.33
C HIS A 92 -6.74 4.95 -9.14
N PRO A 93 -6.87 4.32 -7.96
CA PRO A 93 -6.21 4.78 -6.74
C PRO A 93 -4.69 4.66 -6.75
N THR A 94 -4.13 3.87 -7.67
CA THR A 94 -2.68 3.63 -7.75
C THR A 94 -1.99 4.35 -8.91
N ILE A 95 -2.74 5.08 -9.75
CA ILE A 95 -2.19 5.75 -10.95
C ILE A 95 -1.28 6.95 -10.64
N GLY A 96 -1.38 7.51 -9.43
CA GLY A 96 -0.44 8.53 -8.92
C GLY A 96 0.67 7.94 -8.04
N GLY A 97 0.72 6.60 -7.92
CA GLY A 97 1.49 5.92 -6.90
C GLY A 97 0.80 5.91 -5.53
N LEU A 98 1.53 5.51 -4.50
CA LEU A 98 1.03 5.42 -3.13
C LEU A 98 2.07 5.95 -2.15
N ARG A 99 1.63 6.72 -1.16
CA ARG A 99 2.45 7.00 0.04
C ARG A 99 2.75 5.72 0.80
N ILE A 100 3.75 5.76 1.68
CA ILE A 100 4.16 4.58 2.45
C ILE A 100 3.57 4.50 3.86
N GLY A 101 3.03 5.59 4.39
CA GLY A 101 2.40 5.69 5.72
C GLY A 101 3.34 6.09 6.87
N LYS A 102 4.46 6.77 6.60
CA LYS A 102 5.39 7.22 7.65
C LYS A 102 4.91 8.51 8.35
N ARG A 103 5.45 8.78 9.53
CA ARG A 103 5.01 9.92 10.36
C ARG A 103 5.43 11.27 9.77
N LEU A 104 6.66 11.39 9.28
CA LEU A 104 7.14 12.65 8.72
C LEU A 104 6.61 12.84 7.30
N PRO A 105 6.20 14.04 6.90
CA PRO A 105 5.79 14.32 5.53
C PRO A 105 6.95 14.13 4.56
N GLU A 106 6.65 14.04 3.26
CA GLU A 106 7.63 14.06 2.18
C GLU A 106 8.53 15.31 2.25
N CYS A 107 9.75 15.21 1.71
CA CYS A 107 10.66 16.36 1.60
C CYS A 107 10.06 17.43 0.68
N ARG A 108 10.05 18.69 1.14
CA ARG A 108 9.68 19.81 0.28
C ARG A 108 10.78 20.06 -0.74
N SER A 109 10.44 20.60 -1.90
CA SER A 109 11.42 20.91 -2.96
C SER A 109 12.52 21.88 -2.52
N GLU A 110 12.24 22.71 -1.52
CA GLU A 110 13.14 23.73 -0.97
C GLU A 110 13.95 23.23 0.23
N GLU A 111 13.59 22.08 0.81
CA GLU A 111 14.30 21.52 1.96
C GLU A 111 15.62 20.83 1.50
N PRO A 112 16.73 21.05 2.22
CA PRO A 112 17.96 20.35 1.91
C PRO A 112 17.79 18.84 2.10
N PHE A 113 18.42 18.07 1.22
CA PHE A 113 18.38 16.62 1.30
C PHE A 113 19.14 16.12 2.54
N ASP A 114 18.45 15.36 3.38
CA ASP A 114 19.02 14.64 4.53
C ASP A 114 18.65 13.16 4.40
N GLU A 115 19.66 12.34 4.12
CA GLU A 115 19.50 10.90 3.91
C GLU A 115 18.88 10.20 5.12
N SER A 116 19.26 10.58 6.34
CA SER A 116 18.79 9.94 7.58
C SER A 116 17.31 10.26 7.86
N LEU A 117 16.88 11.48 7.53
CA LEU A 117 15.49 11.89 7.62
C LEU A 117 14.68 11.26 6.50
N GLU A 118 15.25 11.07 5.33
CA GLU A 118 14.53 10.51 4.19
C GLU A 118 14.02 9.10 4.50
N TRP A 119 14.75 8.28 5.25
CA TRP A 119 14.23 6.98 5.72
C TRP A 119 13.01 7.08 6.66
N LYS A 120 12.64 8.26 7.14
CA LYS A 120 11.51 8.51 8.04
C LYS A 120 10.33 9.23 7.36
N ARG A 121 10.45 9.63 6.10
CA ARG A 121 9.46 10.43 5.37
C ARG A 121 8.42 9.62 4.61
N ASP A 122 7.27 10.23 4.39
CA ASP A 122 6.07 9.62 3.82
C ASP A 122 5.90 9.88 2.32
N GLY A 123 6.99 9.71 1.58
CA GLY A 123 7.01 9.78 0.12
C GLY A 123 6.68 8.43 -0.53
N GLN A 124 7.34 8.14 -1.65
CA GLN A 124 7.23 6.87 -2.37
C GLN A 124 8.59 6.15 -2.43
N TYR A 125 8.57 4.83 -2.23
CA TYR A 125 9.78 4.01 -2.05
C TYR A 125 9.65 2.78 -2.93
N TYR A 126 10.64 2.56 -3.81
CA TYR A 126 10.57 1.52 -4.84
C TYR A 126 10.23 0.14 -4.25
N HIS A 127 10.90 -0.22 -3.15
CA HIS A 127 10.76 -1.51 -2.52
C HIS A 127 9.41 -1.69 -1.79
N TYR A 128 8.84 -0.62 -1.24
CA TYR A 128 7.50 -0.65 -0.65
C TYR A 128 6.43 -0.82 -1.74
N LEU A 129 6.54 -0.06 -2.83
CA LEU A 129 5.61 -0.17 -3.96
C LEU A 129 5.67 -1.55 -4.61
N THR A 130 6.87 -2.10 -4.79
CA THR A 130 7.05 -3.47 -5.32
C THR A 130 6.39 -4.52 -4.41
N ARG A 131 6.48 -4.34 -3.09
CA ARG A 131 5.83 -5.24 -2.12
C ARG A 131 4.31 -5.15 -2.18
N TRP A 132 3.76 -3.95 -2.38
CA TRP A 132 2.32 -3.76 -2.55
C TRP A 132 1.81 -4.29 -3.89
N ILE A 133 2.57 -4.10 -4.98
CA ILE A 133 2.31 -4.73 -6.29
C ILE A 133 2.18 -6.24 -6.14
N HIS A 134 3.08 -6.87 -5.38
CA HIS A 134 2.99 -8.30 -5.08
C HIS A 134 1.69 -8.64 -4.35
N ALA A 135 1.33 -7.91 -3.29
CA ALA A 135 0.10 -8.15 -2.53
C ALA A 135 -1.16 -8.02 -3.40
N LEU A 136 -1.25 -6.99 -4.24
CA LEU A 136 -2.37 -6.81 -5.19
C LEU A 136 -2.44 -7.94 -6.22
N ASN A 137 -1.30 -8.40 -6.74
CA ASN A 137 -1.26 -9.55 -7.64
C ASN A 137 -1.75 -10.83 -6.93
N ARG A 138 -1.45 -11.02 -5.64
CA ARG A 138 -2.01 -12.15 -4.86
C ARG A 138 -3.53 -12.06 -4.70
N ILE A 139 -4.06 -10.86 -4.43
CA ILE A 139 -5.51 -10.63 -4.36
C ILE A 139 -6.18 -10.90 -5.71
N SER A 140 -5.60 -10.41 -6.80
CA SER A 140 -6.06 -10.69 -8.16
C SER A 140 -6.13 -12.19 -8.46
N GLN A 141 -5.08 -12.93 -8.09
CA GLN A 141 -5.04 -14.37 -8.29
C GLN A 141 -6.11 -15.12 -7.48
N GLU A 142 -6.44 -14.67 -6.28
CA GLU A 142 -7.44 -15.30 -5.43
C GLU A 142 -8.87 -14.95 -5.86
N THR A 143 -9.14 -13.68 -6.15
CA THR A 143 -10.49 -13.17 -6.46
C THR A 143 -10.89 -13.30 -7.92
N LYS A 144 -9.90 -13.34 -8.83
CA LYS A 144 -10.07 -13.24 -10.29
C LYS A 144 -10.69 -11.94 -10.78
N TYR A 145 -10.82 -10.92 -9.92
CA TYR A 145 -11.37 -9.63 -10.35
C TYR A 145 -10.32 -8.82 -11.11
N PRO A 146 -10.62 -8.39 -12.35
CA PRO A 146 -9.63 -7.75 -13.23
C PRO A 146 -9.15 -6.40 -12.70
N VAL A 147 -9.93 -5.75 -11.84
CA VAL A 147 -9.61 -4.44 -11.25
C VAL A 147 -8.28 -4.46 -10.49
N TYR A 148 -7.94 -5.55 -9.80
CA TYR A 148 -6.67 -5.65 -9.08
C TYR A 148 -5.46 -5.72 -10.01
N ASN A 149 -5.61 -6.36 -11.18
CA ASN A 149 -4.56 -6.36 -12.22
C ASN A 149 -4.38 -4.98 -12.85
N LEU A 150 -5.47 -4.24 -13.03
CA LEU A 150 -5.42 -2.85 -13.48
C LEU A 150 -4.58 -2.00 -12.50
N TRP A 151 -4.90 -2.07 -11.20
CA TRP A 151 -4.18 -1.31 -10.18
C TRP A 151 -2.71 -1.72 -10.04
N VAL A 152 -2.38 -3.02 -10.22
CA VAL A 152 -1.00 -3.50 -10.34
C VAL A 152 -0.29 -2.82 -11.51
N THR A 153 -0.93 -2.79 -12.67
CA THR A 153 -0.35 -2.24 -13.90
C THR A 153 -0.13 -0.73 -13.79
N GLU A 154 -1.10 0.00 -13.25
CA GLU A 154 -1.01 1.43 -12.98
C GLU A 154 0.15 1.76 -12.02
N LEU A 155 0.24 1.01 -10.92
CA LEU A 155 1.28 1.23 -9.93
C LEU A 155 2.67 0.90 -10.50
N ALA A 156 2.79 -0.19 -11.25
CA ALA A 156 4.03 -0.60 -11.88
C ALA A 156 4.52 0.43 -12.91
N LYS A 157 3.62 0.98 -13.74
CA LYS A 157 3.96 2.04 -14.70
C LYS A 157 4.43 3.31 -14.00
N THR A 158 3.71 3.75 -12.97
CA THR A 158 4.04 4.96 -12.21
C THR A 158 5.36 4.81 -11.46
N MET A 159 5.56 3.68 -10.77
CA MET A 159 6.81 3.35 -10.12
C MET A 159 7.97 3.30 -11.12
N HIS A 160 7.81 2.62 -12.26
CA HIS A 160 8.86 2.54 -13.26
C HIS A 160 9.23 3.93 -13.79
N ALA A 161 8.25 4.78 -14.12
CA ALA A 161 8.51 6.14 -14.58
C ALA A 161 9.22 7.01 -13.54
N ALA A 162 8.92 6.82 -12.25
CA ALA A 162 9.47 7.63 -11.17
C ALA A 162 10.90 7.22 -10.75
N PHE A 163 11.22 5.91 -10.80
CA PHE A 163 12.46 5.38 -10.21
C PHE A 163 13.46 4.87 -11.25
N VAL A 164 13.06 4.65 -12.50
CA VAL A 164 13.94 4.17 -13.57
C VAL A 164 14.38 5.34 -14.44
N TYR A 165 15.68 5.49 -14.61
CA TYR A 165 16.29 6.51 -15.46
C TYR A 165 17.40 5.91 -16.32
N GLU A 166 17.74 6.59 -17.40
CA GLU A 166 18.84 6.18 -18.28
C GLU A 166 20.09 7.00 -17.99
N LYS A 167 21.24 6.33 -17.89
CA LYS A 167 22.56 6.97 -17.75
C LYS A 167 23.56 6.20 -18.59
N ASN A 168 24.17 6.88 -19.57
CA ASN A 168 25.14 6.32 -20.51
C ASN A 168 24.62 5.08 -21.28
N GLY A 169 23.39 5.13 -21.79
CA GLY A 169 22.78 4.02 -22.53
C GLY A 169 22.37 2.82 -21.67
N GLN A 170 22.49 2.91 -20.34
CA GLN A 170 22.10 1.88 -19.40
C GLN A 170 20.94 2.35 -18.51
N ARG A 171 19.92 1.50 -18.37
CA ARG A 171 18.84 1.73 -17.40
C ARG A 171 19.35 1.48 -15.98
N ARG A 172 19.06 2.43 -15.10
CA ARG A 172 19.39 2.38 -13.67
C ARG A 172 18.13 2.61 -12.86
N ILE A 173 18.14 2.07 -11.64
CA ILE A 173 17.09 2.29 -10.65
C ILE A 173 17.68 3.16 -9.55
N TYR A 174 16.97 4.22 -9.18
CA TYR A 174 17.21 4.93 -7.93
C TYR A 174 16.22 4.40 -6.90
N GLY A 175 16.71 3.77 -5.84
CA GLY A 175 15.86 3.35 -4.73
C GLY A 175 15.97 4.38 -3.61
N ARG A 176 14.83 4.94 -3.18
CA ARG A 176 14.64 5.36 -1.79
C ARG A 176 13.96 4.21 -1.05
#